data_AF-A0A957FRS6-F1
#
_entry.id   AF-A0A957FRS6-F1
#
_cell.length_a   1.000
_cell.length_b   1.000
_cell.length_c   1.000
_cell.angle_alpha   90.00
_cell.angle_beta   90.00
_cell.angle_gamma   90.00
#
_symmetry.space_group_name_H-M   'P 1'
#
loop_
_entity.id
_entity.type
_entity.pdbx_description
1 polymer ?
#
loop_
_entity_poly.entity_id
_entity_poly.type
_entity_poly.pdbx_seq_one_letter_code
_entity_poly.pdbx_strand_id
1 'polypeptide(L)'
;EFQAATLDGSLGHSGQLTDLLPDLLPWADRVCAIGSPHLYRAIRAQAEAVRFGIPTGFAYGLLTDLPLPCGVGACCSCTRYTNTGAKLTCLDGPVFDLAEVEV
;
A
#
# COMPACT_ATOMS: atom_id res chain seq x y z
N GLU A 1 17.91 7.97 -1.14
CA GLU A 1 17.71 9.25 -1.86
C GLU A 1 16.32 9.79 -1.54
N PHE A 2 16.13 11.11 -1.57
CA PHE A 2 14.81 11.72 -1.38
C PHE A 2 14.29 12.20 -2.74
N GLN A 3 13.06 11.82 -3.08
CA GLN A 3 12.36 12.29 -4.28
C GLN A 3 10.98 12.81 -3.89
N ALA A 4 10.54 13.88 -4.55
CA ALA A 4 9.25 14.50 -4.32
C ALA A 4 8.50 14.67 -5.65
N ALA A 5 7.18 14.62 -5.59
CA ALA A 5 6.30 14.98 -6.69
C ALA A 5 5.20 15.91 -6.15
N THR A 6 4.95 17.02 -6.84
CA THR A 6 3.83 17.92 -6.54
C THR A 6 3.03 18.17 -7.81
N LEU A 7 1.70 18.25 -7.66
CA LEU A 7 0.80 18.45 -8.80
C LEU A 7 1.05 19.77 -9.54
N ASP A 8 1.54 20.78 -8.82
CA ASP A 8 1.82 22.12 -9.33
C ASP A 8 3.29 22.33 -9.74
N GLY A 9 4.15 21.32 -9.58
CA GLY A 9 5.58 21.41 -9.87
C GLY A 9 6.37 22.33 -8.94
N SER A 10 5.80 22.78 -7.83
CA SER A 10 6.50 23.60 -6.83
C SER A 10 7.71 22.91 -6.20
N LEU A 11 7.75 21.57 -6.17
CA LEU A 11 8.89 20.80 -5.68
C LEU A 11 9.00 19.44 -6.39
N GLY A 12 10.19 19.17 -6.96
CA GLY A 12 10.49 17.86 -7.55
C GLY A 12 9.75 17.63 -8.88
N HIS A 13 9.22 16.42 -9.07
CA HIS A 13 8.47 16.05 -10.28
C HIS A 13 7.12 16.75 -10.32
N SER A 14 6.78 17.36 -11.45
CA SER A 14 5.47 17.96 -11.67
C SER A 14 4.47 16.88 -12.08
N GLY A 15 3.65 16.41 -11.14
CA GLY A 15 2.69 15.34 -11.39
C GLY A 15 2.30 14.57 -10.14
N GLN A 16 1.82 13.34 -10.34
CA GLN A 16 1.45 12.46 -9.24
C GLN A 16 2.66 11.66 -8.75
N LEU A 17 2.64 11.27 -7.47
CA LEU A 17 3.64 10.36 -6.90
C LEU A 17 3.77 9.05 -7.70
N THR A 18 2.66 8.58 -8.27
CA THR A 18 2.60 7.36 -9.08
C THR A 18 3.43 7.43 -10.36
N ASP A 19 3.78 8.63 -10.82
CA ASP A 19 4.58 8.84 -12.03
C ASP A 19 6.06 8.49 -11.80
N LEU A 20 6.51 8.52 -10.54
CA LEU A 20 7.87 8.14 -10.15
C LEU A 20 8.04 6.61 -9.99
N LEU A 21 6.96 5.88 -9.78
CA LEU A 21 6.99 4.44 -9.50
C LEU A 21 7.66 3.59 -10.59
N PRO A 22 7.52 3.85 -11.92
CA PRO A 22 8.14 3.01 -12.95
C PRO A 22 9.67 2.96 -12.86
N ASP A 23 10.31 4.04 -12.43
CA ASP A 23 11.75 4.11 -12.25
C ASP A 23 12.18 3.52 -10.90
N LEU A 24 11.29 3.53 -9.91
CA LEU A 24 11.61 3.13 -8.55
C LEU A 24 11.38 1.64 -8.25
N LEU A 25 10.32 1.06 -8.81
CA LEU A 25 9.93 -0.34 -8.54
C LEU A 25 10.91 -1.41 -9.06
N PRO A 26 11.62 -1.22 -10.20
CA PRO A 26 12.56 -2.22 -10.70
C PRO A 26 13.74 -2.48 -9.75
N TRP A 27 14.23 -1.47 -9.05
CA TRP A 27 15.36 -1.62 -8.13
C TRP A 27 14.96 -2.02 -6.71
N ALA A 28 13.70 -1.77 -6.32
CA ALA A 28 13.25 -1.97 -4.95
C ALA A 28 13.28 -3.45 -4.54
N ASP A 29 13.83 -3.77 -3.36
CA ASP A 29 13.65 -5.09 -2.75
C ASP A 29 12.28 -5.20 -2.06
N ARG A 30 11.80 -4.08 -1.49
CA ARG A 30 10.50 -3.94 -0.84
C ARG A 30 9.94 -2.53 -1.00
N VAL A 31 8.62 -2.42 -0.95
CA VAL A 31 7.87 -1.16 -0.95
C VAL A 31 7.09 -1.04 0.36
N CYS A 32 7.22 0.09 1.05
CA CYS A 32 6.41 0.44 2.20
C CYS A 32 5.70 1.75 1.90
N ALA A 33 4.37 1.76 1.92
CA ALA A 33 3.58 2.90 1.50
C ALA A 33 2.53 3.29 2.55
N ILE A 34 2.34 4.61 2.67
CA ILE A 34 1.20 5.23 3.34
C ILE A 34 0.58 6.20 2.35
N GLY A 35 -0.73 6.12 2.15
CA GLY A 35 -1.42 6.99 1.22
C GLY A 35 -2.83 6.52 0.91
N SER A 36 -3.30 6.92 -0.26
CA SER A 36 -4.66 6.62 -0.71
C SER A 36 -4.77 5.20 -1.28
N PRO A 37 -5.99 4.63 -1.34
CA PRO A 37 -6.24 3.40 -2.10
C PRO A 37 -5.76 3.46 -3.55
N HIS A 38 -5.82 4.64 -4.18
CA HIS A 38 -5.28 4.86 -5.52
C HIS A 38 -3.77 4.60 -5.59
N LEU A 39 -2.99 5.09 -4.62
CA LEU A 39 -1.55 4.82 -4.55
C LEU A 39 -1.27 3.32 -4.42
N TYR A 40 -2.00 2.60 -3.57
CA TYR A 40 -1.81 1.17 -3.38
C TYR A 40 -2.14 0.37 -4.65
N ARG A 41 -3.23 0.71 -5.34
CA ARG A 41 -3.57 0.11 -6.64
C ARG A 41 -2.51 0.38 -7.70
N ALA A 42 -1.96 1.60 -7.73
CA ALA A 42 -0.90 1.97 -8.66
C ALA A 42 0.40 1.22 -8.39
N ILE A 43 0.83 1.12 -7.12
CA ILE A 43 1.97 0.30 -6.72
C ILE A 43 1.77 -1.13 -7.19
N ARG A 44 0.57 -1.69 -6.97
CA ARG A 44 0.27 -3.06 -7.39
C ARG A 44 0.38 -3.24 -8.91
N ALA A 45 -0.40 -2.48 -9.67
CA ALA A 45 -0.45 -2.59 -11.12
C ALA A 45 0.92 -2.38 -11.78
N GLN A 46 1.71 -1.41 -11.29
CA GLN A 46 3.03 -1.15 -11.85
C GLN A 46 4.07 -2.18 -11.42
N ALA A 47 4.01 -2.67 -10.19
CA ALA A 47 4.88 -3.76 -9.75
C ALA A 47 4.63 -5.05 -10.55
N GLU A 48 3.38 -5.35 -10.89
CA GLU A 48 3.01 -6.46 -11.80
C GLU A 48 3.50 -6.24 -13.23
N ALA A 49 3.70 -5.00 -13.68
CA ALA A 49 4.22 -4.70 -15.02
C ALA A 49 5.74 -4.84 -15.12
N VAL A 50 6.47 -4.51 -14.05
CA VAL A 50 7.95 -4.56 -14.03
C VAL A 50 8.50 -5.88 -13.48
N ARG A 51 7.64 -6.73 -12.88
CA ARG A 51 7.99 -8.05 -12.31
C ARG A 51 7.02 -9.11 -12.82
N PHE A 52 7.38 -10.38 -12.72
CA PHE A 52 6.48 -11.50 -13.03
C PHE A 52 5.40 -11.69 -11.93
N GLY A 53 4.52 -10.70 -11.77
CA GLY A 53 3.58 -10.57 -10.66
C GLY A 53 4.21 -9.94 -9.41
N ILE A 54 3.38 -9.60 -8.41
CA ILE A 54 3.84 -9.13 -7.10
C ILE A 54 4.12 -10.34 -6.22
N PRO A 55 5.37 -10.57 -5.80
CA PRO A 55 5.67 -11.55 -4.78
C PRO A 55 4.99 -11.17 -3.45
N THR A 56 4.46 -12.16 -2.73
CA THR A 56 4.08 -11.98 -1.33
C THR A 56 5.26 -11.40 -0.53
N GLY A 57 4.99 -10.37 0.24
CA GLY A 57 5.94 -9.60 1.04
C GLY A 57 6.72 -8.54 0.27
N PHE A 58 6.39 -8.28 -1.00
CA PHE A 58 7.08 -7.24 -1.77
C PHE A 58 6.60 -5.83 -1.41
N ALA A 59 5.28 -5.61 -1.32
CA ALA A 59 4.71 -4.29 -1.14
C ALA A 59 3.73 -4.26 0.03
N TYR A 60 3.92 -3.32 0.96
CA TYR A 60 3.10 -3.15 2.15
C TYR A 60 2.43 -1.78 2.17
N GLY A 61 1.15 -1.74 2.56
CA GLY A 61 0.37 -0.52 2.71
C GLY A 61 -0.18 -0.36 4.12
N LEU A 62 -0.16 0.86 4.64
CA LEU A 62 -0.87 1.20 5.87
C LEU A 62 -2.37 1.42 5.56
N LEU A 63 -3.23 0.50 5.97
CA LEU A 63 -4.68 0.55 5.69
C LEU A 63 -5.46 0.95 6.94
N THR A 64 -6.01 2.17 6.92
CA THR A 64 -6.72 2.78 8.06
C THR A 64 -8.13 3.26 7.68
N ASP A 65 -8.73 2.67 6.65
CA ASP A 65 -10.08 2.93 6.15
C ASP A 65 -11.18 2.30 7.01
N LEU A 66 -10.85 1.33 7.87
CA LEU A 66 -11.80 0.68 8.78
C LEU A 66 -11.82 1.36 10.15
N PRO A 67 -12.97 1.39 10.83
CA PRO A 67 -13.07 1.96 12.17
C PRO A 67 -12.40 1.05 13.21
N LEU A 68 -11.66 1.63 14.16
CA LEU A 68 -11.01 0.92 15.27
C LEU A 68 -11.57 1.38 16.64
N PRO A 69 -12.87 1.17 16.95
CA PRO A 69 -13.48 1.69 18.17
C PRO A 69 -12.91 1.05 19.45
N CYS A 70 -12.61 -0.26 19.44
CA CYS A 70 -12.01 -0.92 20.60
C CYS A 70 -10.47 -0.99 20.55
N GLY A 71 -9.86 -1.00 19.36
CA GLY A 71 -8.40 -1.13 19.18
C GLY A 71 -7.75 -2.42 19.68
N VAL A 72 -8.50 -3.37 20.27
CA VAL A 72 -7.96 -4.55 20.97
C VAL A 72 -8.61 -5.86 20.53
N GLY A 73 -9.33 -5.85 19.41
CA GLY A 73 -9.98 -7.03 18.82
C GLY A 73 -11.31 -7.45 19.44
N ALA A 74 -11.74 -6.85 20.55
CA ALA A 74 -12.97 -7.26 21.26
C ALA A 74 -14.27 -7.09 20.44
N CYS A 75 -14.36 -6.06 19.60
CA CYS A 75 -15.59 -5.75 18.84
C CYS A 75 -15.61 -6.28 17.40
N CYS A 76 -14.48 -6.77 16.89
CA CYS A 76 -14.31 -7.23 15.50
C CYS A 76 -14.74 -6.26 14.37
N SER A 77 -15.05 -4.99 14.65
CA SER A 77 -15.50 -4.02 13.64
C SER A 77 -14.44 -3.66 12.59
N CYS A 78 -13.16 -3.83 12.92
CA CYS A 78 -12.03 -3.59 12.02
C CYS A 78 -11.61 -4.82 11.20
N THR A 79 -12.52 -5.78 11.00
CA THR A 79 -12.26 -7.00 10.21
C THR A 79 -12.01 -6.65 8.75
N ARG A 80 -10.85 -7.06 8.24
CA ARG A 80 -10.46 -7.02 6.84
C ARG A 80 -10.38 -8.44 6.30
N TYR A 81 -11.07 -8.68 5.19
CA TYR A 81 -10.97 -9.95 4.49
C TYR A 81 -9.75 -9.93 3.58
N THR A 82 -8.92 -10.96 3.70
CA THR A 82 -7.70 -11.16 2.90
C THR A 82 -7.80 -12.50 2.18
N ASN A 83 -6.94 -12.74 1.19
CA ASN A 83 -6.85 -14.05 0.53
C ASN A 83 -6.33 -15.18 1.46
N THR A 84 -5.81 -14.84 2.65
CA THR A 84 -5.38 -15.80 3.68
C THR A 84 -6.39 -15.95 4.82
N GLY A 85 -7.55 -15.29 4.73
CA GLY A 85 -8.60 -15.32 5.74
C GLY A 85 -8.94 -13.95 6.31
N ALA A 86 -9.85 -13.92 7.28
CA ALA A 86 -10.24 -12.70 7.98
C ALA A 86 -9.14 -12.29 8.98
N LYS A 87 -8.73 -11.03 8.92
CA LYS A 87 -7.75 -10.41 9.82
C LYS A 87 -8.35 -9.18 10.48
N LEU A 88 -7.99 -8.88 11.72
CA LEU A 88 -8.41 -7.68 12.44
C LEU A 88 -7.35 -6.59 12.28
N THR A 89 -7.71 -5.45 11.69
CA THR A 89 -6.77 -4.32 11.47
C THR A 89 -6.04 -3.88 12.74
N CYS A 90 -6.70 -3.93 13.90
CA CYS A 90 -6.10 -3.55 15.17
C CYS A 90 -5.17 -4.60 15.81
N LEU A 91 -5.23 -5.88 15.40
CA LEU A 91 -4.39 -6.95 15.95
C LEU A 91 -3.38 -7.49 14.93
N ASP A 92 -3.84 -7.73 13.71
CA ASP A 92 -3.04 -8.29 12.61
C ASP A 92 -2.47 -7.21 11.68
N GLY A 93 -3.06 -6.02 11.68
CA GLY A 93 -2.63 -4.87 10.89
C GLY A 93 -1.90 -3.82 11.74
N PRO A 94 -2.01 -2.50 11.40
CA PRO A 94 -2.71 -1.90 10.26
C PRO A 94 -1.92 -1.94 8.94
N VAL A 95 -0.70 -2.47 8.96
CA VAL A 95 0.13 -2.63 7.76
C VAL A 95 -0.13 -4.00 7.16
N PHE A 96 -0.57 -4.04 5.91
CA PHE A 96 -0.89 -5.27 5.20
C PHE A 96 -0.06 -5.42 3.93
N ASP A 97 0.21 -6.66 3.56
CA ASP A 97 0.80 -6.98 2.26
C ASP A 97 -0.22 -6.69 1.15
N LEU A 98 0.13 -5.84 0.20
CA LEU A 98 -0.77 -5.47 -0.91
C LEU A 98 -1.10 -6.66 -1.83
N ALA A 99 -0.35 -7.76 -1.76
CA ALA A 99 -0.69 -9.01 -2.44
C ALA A 99 -1.80 -9.81 -1.74
N GLU A 100 -2.06 -9.57 -0.44
CA GLU A 100 -3.04 -10.33 0.35
C GLU A 100 -4.39 -9.64 0.51
N VAL A 101 -4.44 -8.32 0.33
CA VAL A 101 -5.62 -7.48 0.57
C VAL A 101 -6.12 -6.80 -0.70
N GLU A 102 -7.43 -6.68 -0.81
CA GLU A 102 -8.04 -5.78 -1.78
C GLU A 102 -8.00 -4.34 -1.23
N VAL A 103 -7.52 -3.43 -2.07
CA VAL A 103 -7.34 -1.99 -1.81
C VAL A 103 -8.07 -1.20 -2.88
#